data_AF-A0A268FE23-F1
#
_entry.id   AF-A0A268FE23-F1
#
_cell.length_a   1.000
_cell.length_b   1.000
_cell.length_c   1.000
_cell.angle_alpha   90.00
_cell.angle_beta   90.00
_cell.angle_gamma   90.00
#
_symmetry.space_group_name_H-M   'P 1'
#
loop_
_entity.id
_entity.type
_entity.pdbx_description
1 polymer ?
#
loop_
_entity_poly.entity_id
_entity_poly.type
_entity_poly.pdbx_seq_one_letter_code
_entity_poly.pdbx_strand_id
1 'polypeptide(L)'
;MRFARLADRFWDGITLTNVNHKGIIYPYFAFMITAFLFELFLIVLIGVSIYYFYQWKYYPDVLFYIGCCILFLLLILTTISIKSIYLKIK
;
A
#
# COMPACT_ATOMS: atom_id res chain seq x y z
N MET A 1 -24.50 9.61 -4.90
CA MET A 1 -24.07 9.29 -6.29
C MET A 1 -22.80 10.02 -6.80
N ARG A 2 -22.25 11.06 -6.15
CA ARG A 2 -21.01 11.73 -6.60
C ARG A 2 -19.71 11.09 -6.12
N PHE A 3 -19.67 10.51 -4.92
CA PHE A 3 -18.46 9.90 -4.35
C PHE A 3 -18.01 8.62 -5.07
N ALA A 4 -18.96 7.80 -5.54
CA ALA A 4 -18.66 6.60 -6.33
C ALA A 4 -17.84 6.95 -7.59
N ARG A 5 -18.28 7.95 -8.36
CA ARG A 5 -17.54 8.42 -9.56
C ARG A 5 -16.15 8.98 -9.25
N LEU A 6 -15.93 9.53 -8.06
CA LEU A 6 -14.60 10.01 -7.66
C LEU A 6 -13.71 8.84 -7.31
N ALA A 7 -14.22 7.88 -6.52
CA ALA A 7 -13.51 6.65 -6.19
C ALA A 7 -13.12 5.87 -7.46
N ASP A 8 -14.04 5.75 -8.42
CA ASP A 8 -13.77 5.10 -9.71
C ASP A 8 -12.64 5.80 -10.47
N ARG A 9 -12.63 7.14 -10.52
CA ARG A 9 -11.55 7.90 -11.18
C ARG A 9 -10.21 7.81 -10.45
N PHE A 10 -10.23 7.78 -9.13
CA PHE A 10 -9.01 7.55 -8.33
C PHE A 10 -8.46 6.15 -8.61
N TRP A 11 -9.34 5.16 -8.68
CA TRP A 11 -8.99 3.79 -9.00
C TRP A 11 -8.40 3.66 -10.41
N ASP A 12 -9.00 4.33 -11.40
CA ASP A 12 -8.50 4.42 -12.77
C ASP A 12 -7.11 5.07 -12.85
N GLY A 13 -6.85 6.09 -12.03
CA GLY A 13 -5.54 6.72 -11.91
C GLY A 13 -4.49 5.77 -11.34
N ILE A 14 -4.82 5.06 -10.25
CA ILE A 14 -3.93 4.12 -9.56
C ILE A 14 -3.60 2.91 -10.43
N THR A 15 -4.59 2.38 -11.16
CA THR A 15 -4.44 1.23 -12.06
C THR A 15 -3.91 1.61 -13.45
N LEU A 16 -3.65 2.91 -13.68
CA LEU A 16 -3.23 3.46 -14.97
C LEU A 16 -4.09 2.98 -16.14
N THR A 17 -5.41 2.78 -15.96
CA THR A 17 -6.28 2.19 -17.00
C THR A 17 -6.19 2.94 -18.33
N ASN A 18 -6.16 4.27 -18.28
CA ASN A 18 -6.13 5.13 -19.47
C ASN A 18 -4.73 5.44 -20.04
N VAL A 19 -3.64 5.00 -19.40
CA VAL A 19 -2.27 5.26 -19.87
C VAL A 19 -1.69 4.01 -20.51
N ASN A 20 -1.46 4.04 -21.82
CA ASN A 20 -0.96 2.90 -22.61
C ASN A 20 0.53 3.01 -22.98
N HIS A 21 1.20 4.08 -22.55
CA HIS A 21 2.59 4.34 -22.93
C HIS A 21 3.54 3.51 -22.06
N LYS A 22 4.16 2.49 -22.67
CA LYS A 22 5.04 1.52 -21.97
C LYS A 22 6.20 2.19 -21.23
N GLY A 23 6.68 3.35 -21.70
CA GLY A 23 7.75 4.12 -21.04
C GLY A 23 7.37 4.68 -19.65
N ILE A 24 6.08 4.82 -19.34
CA ILE A 24 5.59 5.32 -18.05
C ILE A 24 5.17 4.16 -17.12
N ILE A 25 4.72 3.05 -17.70
CA ILE A 25 4.24 1.89 -16.94
C ILE A 25 5.38 1.21 -16.18
N TYR A 26 6.56 1.03 -16.79
CA TYR A 26 7.71 0.41 -16.12
C TYR A 26 8.24 1.19 -14.91
N PRO A 27 8.51 2.52 -14.97
CA PRO A 27 8.96 3.25 -13.79
C PRO A 27 7.89 3.31 -12.70
N TYR A 28 6.60 3.39 -13.07
CA TYR A 28 5.52 3.31 -12.11
C TYR A 28 5.43 1.93 -11.44
N PHE A 29 5.58 0.85 -12.20
CA PHE A 29 5.62 -0.50 -11.64
C PHE A 29 6.79 -0.67 -10.66
N ALA A 30 7.99 -0.20 -11.03
CA ALA A 30 9.15 -0.20 -10.13
C ALA A 30 8.86 0.60 -8.84
N PHE A 31 8.24 1.78 -8.96
CA PHE A 31 7.80 2.58 -7.82
C PHE A 31 6.84 1.81 -6.91
N MET A 32 5.83 1.14 -7.48
CA MET A 32 4.86 0.34 -6.71
C MET A 32 5.53 -0.83 -5.99
N ILE A 33 6.51 -1.49 -6.61
CA ILE A 33 7.32 -2.54 -5.96
C ILE A 33 8.14 -1.97 -4.80
N THR A 34 8.78 -0.80 -4.97
CA THR A 34 9.51 -0.15 -3.87
C THR A 34 8.59 0.27 -2.73
N ALA A 35 7.38 0.76 -3.03
CA ALA A 35 6.39 1.10 -2.02
C ALA A 35 5.97 -0.16 -1.22
N PHE A 36 5.74 -1.27 -1.90
CA PHE A 36 5.42 -2.55 -1.26
C PHE A 36 6.56 -3.07 -0.38
N LEU A 37 7.82 -2.96 -0.84
CA LEU A 37 8.99 -3.31 -0.02
C LEU A 37 9.09 -2.44 1.24
N PHE A 38 8.80 -1.14 1.12
CA PHE A 38 8.77 -0.23 2.25
C PHE A 38 7.65 -0.57 3.25
N GLU A 39 6.47 -0.93 2.76
CA GLU A 39 5.36 -1.39 3.62
C GLU A 39 5.71 -2.66 4.39
N LEU A 40 6.37 -3.64 3.74
CA LEU A 40 6.87 -4.84 4.41
C LEU A 40 7.91 -4.51 5.48
N PHE A 41 8.82 -3.58 5.19
CA PHE A 41 9.79 -3.11 6.19
C PHE A 41 9.09 -2.49 7.41
N LEU A 42 8.05 -1.68 7.20
CA LEU A 42 7.25 -1.11 8.29
C LEU A 42 6.53 -2.19 9.11
N ILE A 43 6.01 -3.25 8.47
CA ILE A 43 5.40 -4.39 9.19
C ILE A 43 6.42 -5.05 10.12
N VAL A 44 7.65 -5.27 9.64
CA VAL A 44 8.73 -5.84 10.46
C VAL A 44 9.02 -4.93 11.65
N LEU A 45 9.11 -3.62 11.45
CA LEU A 45 9.32 -2.65 12.54
C LEU A 45 8.19 -2.66 13.56
N ILE A 46 6.93 -2.76 13.12
CA ILE A 46 5.77 -2.91 14.00
C ILE A 46 5.90 -4.20 14.82
N GLY A 47 6.26 -5.32 14.18
CA GLY A 47 6.47 -6.60 14.87
C GLY A 47 7.56 -6.52 15.94
N VAL A 48 8.69 -5.90 15.62
CA VAL A 48 9.79 -5.64 16.57
C VAL A 48 9.32 -4.72 17.71
N SER A 49 8.54 -3.70 17.40
CA SER A 49 8.00 -2.77 18.42
C SER A 49 7.06 -3.49 19.38
N ILE A 50 6.16 -4.34 18.86
CA ILE A 50 5.26 -5.18 19.66
C ILE A 50 6.07 -6.11 20.58
N TYR A 51 7.15 -6.71 20.08
CA TYR A 51 8.04 -7.53 20.88
C TYR A 51 8.64 -6.75 22.07
N TYR A 52 9.15 -5.54 21.84
CA TYR A 52 9.67 -4.69 22.92
C TYR A 52 8.59 -4.27 23.92
N PHE A 53 7.41 -3.89 23.45
CA PHE A 53 6.28 -3.54 24.32
C PHE A 53 5.86 -4.70 25.21
N TYR A 54 5.85 -5.93 24.67
CA TYR A 54 5.57 -7.13 25.43
C TYR A 54 6.61 -7.37 26.54
N GLN A 55 7.90 -7.24 26.23
CA GLN A 55 8.98 -7.45 27.19
C GLN A 55 8.95 -6.42 28.34
N TRP A 56 8.66 -5.15 28.02
CA TRP A 56 8.62 -4.07 29.02
C TRP A 56 7.25 -3.85 29.65
N LYS A 57 6.24 -4.71 29.35
CA LYS A 57 4.86 -4.61 29.85
C LYS A 57 4.26 -3.21 29.64
N TYR A 58 4.60 -2.59 28.52
CA TYR A 58 4.12 -1.26 28.15
C TYR A 58 2.98 -1.38 27.16
N TYR A 59 1.92 -0.58 27.35
CA TYR A 59 0.79 -0.55 26.43
C TYR A 59 1.01 0.52 25.36
N PRO A 60 0.97 0.18 24.06
CA PRO A 60 1.11 1.15 22.98
C PRO A 60 -0.03 2.18 23.00
N ASP A 61 0.26 3.37 22.48
CA ASP A 61 -0.75 4.41 22.27
C ASP A 61 -1.81 3.96 21.24
N VAL A 62 -3.04 4.49 21.36
CA VAL A 62 -4.11 4.35 20.36
C VAL A 62 -3.62 4.71 18.95
N LEU A 63 -2.74 5.71 18.83
CA LEU A 63 -2.14 6.10 17.55
C LEU A 63 -1.33 4.97 16.89
N PHE A 64 -0.69 4.10 17.67
CA PHE A 64 0.04 2.95 17.15
C PHE A 64 -0.91 1.95 16.48
N TYR A 65 -2.05 1.67 17.11
CA TYR A 65 -3.07 0.77 16.55
C TYR A 65 -3.70 1.34 15.27
N ILE A 66 -3.98 2.64 15.24
CA ILE A 66 -4.48 3.32 14.02
C ILE A 66 -3.43 3.20 12.90
N GLY A 67 -2.15 3.41 13.21
CA GLY A 67 -1.05 3.24 12.27
C GLY A 67 -0.97 1.82 11.68
N CYS A 68 -1.14 0.79 12.51
CA CYS A 68 -1.20 -0.61 12.06
C CYS A 68 -2.35 -0.83 11.06
N CYS A 69 -3.55 -0.32 11.37
CA CYS A 69 -4.71 -0.44 10.48
C CYS A 69 -4.48 0.26 9.13
N ILE A 70 -3.90 1.47 9.14
CA ILE A 70 -3.59 2.23 7.92
C ILE A 70 -2.56 1.47 7.08
N LEU A 71 -1.50 0.96 7.70
CA LEU A 71 -0.46 0.21 6.99
C LEU A 71 -1.04 -1.05 6.33
N PHE A 72 -1.93 -1.76 7.03
CA PHE A 72 -2.57 -2.96 6.48
C PHE A 72 -3.48 -2.63 5.28
N LEU A 73 -4.22 -1.52 5.36
CA LEU A 73 -5.08 -1.04 4.28
C LEU A 73 -4.23 -0.62 3.06
N LEU A 74 -3.13 0.09 3.29
CA LEU A 74 -2.17 0.47 2.24
C LEU A 74 -1.58 -0.76 1.55
N LEU A 75 -1.18 -1.78 2.33
CA LEU A 75 -0.62 -3.02 1.80
C LEU A 75 -1.59 -3.80 0.91
N ILE A 76 -2.88 -3.80 1.25
CA ILE A 76 -3.93 -4.37 0.40
C ILE A 76 -4.02 -3.58 -0.92
N LEU A 77 -4.07 -2.25 -0.85
CA LEU A 77 -4.17 -1.39 -2.03
C LEU A 77 -2.96 -1.53 -2.95
N THR A 78 -1.74 -1.53 -2.42
CA THR A 78 -0.51 -1.69 -3.22
C THR A 78 -0.47 -3.06 -3.88
N THR A 79 -0.83 -4.12 -3.17
CA THR A 79 -0.88 -5.49 -3.73
C THR A 79 -1.87 -5.59 -4.89
N ILE A 80 -3.09 -5.04 -4.74
CA ILE A 80 -4.09 -5.02 -5.81
C ILE A 80 -3.59 -4.22 -7.02
N SER A 81 -2.97 -3.07 -6.76
CA SER A 81 -2.43 -2.18 -7.80
C SER A 81 -1.30 -2.85 -8.59
N ILE A 82 -0.34 -3.49 -7.90
CA ILE A 82 0.73 -4.27 -8.53
C ILE A 82 0.16 -5.38 -9.41
N LYS A 83 -0.83 -6.13 -8.90
CA LYS A 83 -1.50 -7.20 -9.67
C LYS A 83 -2.18 -6.64 -10.93
N SER A 84 -2.88 -5.52 -10.81
CA SER A 84 -3.56 -4.87 -11.93
C SER A 84 -2.56 -4.42 -13.02
N ILE A 85 -1.45 -3.80 -12.61
CA ILE A 85 -0.40 -3.36 -13.54
C ILE A 85 0.31 -4.56 -14.18
N TYR A 86 0.60 -5.61 -13.41
CA TYR A 86 1.23 -6.84 -13.92
C TYR A 86 0.38 -7.51 -15.01
N LEU A 87 -0.93 -7.60 -14.81
CA LEU A 87 -1.86 -8.12 -15.83
C LEU A 87 -1.90 -7.26 -17.10
N LYS A 88 -1.55 -5.97 -17.02
CA LYS A 88 -1.48 -5.06 -18.17
C LYS A 88 -0.14 -5.14 -18.92
N ILE A 89 0.94 -5.51 -18.23
CA ILE A 89 2.28 -5.67 -18.81
C ILE A 89 2.41 -7.01 -19.55
N LYS A 90 1.77 -8.06 -19.04
CA LYS A 90 1.72 -9.40 -19.66
C LYS A 90 0.88 -9.39 -20.94
#